data_AF-A0A3Q7MPC0-F1
#
_entry.id   AF-A0A3Q7MPC0-F1
#
_cell.length_a   1.000
_cell.length_b   1.000
_cell.length_c   1.000
_cell.angle_alpha   90.00
_cell.angle_beta   90.00
_cell.angle_gamma   90.00
#
_symmetry.space_group_name_H-M   'P 1'
#
loop_
_entity.id
_entity.type
_entity.pdbx_description
1 polymer ?
#
loop_
_entity_poly.entity_id
_entity_poly.type
_entity_poly.pdbx_seq_one_letter_code
_entity_poly.pdbx_strand_id
1 'polypeptide(L)'
;MSPSSASARLAGSDSNHRRRKPTGKSKREMEHKGLKPGSVVITRQAVDASFEPVFEQVVLGKRVVQRTHLDEELAQELMQCALDLLEFPTVIGNTMCTSDFYEGQGRLDGALCSYTEKDKQKYLQAAHSAGICNIEMESSVLAAICGACSIPVAVVCVTLLNRLEGDQVSSPHEVLVEYQQRPQRLVSHFIKKRLAAAQNPLNL
;
A
#
# COMPACT_ATOMS: atom_id res chain seq x y z
N MET A 1 -62.70 -22.20 50.12
CA MET A 1 -62.60 -20.81 50.59
C MET A 1 -61.12 -20.49 50.78
N SER A 2 -60.62 -19.47 50.08
CA SER A 2 -59.23 -18.98 50.06
C SER A 2 -58.78 -18.45 51.44
N PRO A 3 -57.54 -17.93 51.64
CA PRO A 3 -56.24 -18.15 50.99
C PRO A 3 -55.09 -18.34 52.04
N SER A 4 -53.84 -18.59 51.63
CA SER A 4 -52.65 -17.98 52.28
C SER A 4 -51.35 -18.33 51.55
N SER A 5 -50.55 -17.31 51.32
CA SER A 5 -49.22 -17.27 50.73
C SER A 5 -48.12 -17.99 51.53
N ALA A 6 -47.15 -18.59 50.83
CA ALA A 6 -45.76 -18.64 51.29
C ALA A 6 -44.80 -18.87 50.11
N SER A 7 -43.79 -18.00 50.01
CA SER A 7 -42.67 -18.04 49.08
C SER A 7 -41.51 -18.85 49.70
N ALA A 8 -40.81 -19.68 48.92
CA ALA A 8 -39.34 -19.80 48.96
C ALA A 8 -38.77 -20.85 47.99
N ARG A 9 -37.96 -20.34 47.04
CA ARG A 9 -36.58 -20.73 46.68
C ARG A 9 -36.21 -22.07 46.00
N LEU A 10 -35.51 -21.86 44.87
CA LEU A 10 -34.25 -22.48 44.39
C LEU A 10 -34.26 -23.93 43.85
N ALA A 11 -34.04 -24.06 42.54
CA ALA A 11 -33.04 -24.97 41.97
C ALA A 11 -32.77 -24.61 40.51
N GLY A 12 -31.50 -24.38 40.16
CA GLY A 12 -31.07 -24.21 38.77
C GLY A 12 -30.98 -25.55 38.03
N SER A 13 -30.93 -25.48 36.71
CA SER A 13 -30.22 -26.47 35.90
C SER A 13 -29.77 -25.87 34.57
N ASP A 14 -28.55 -26.27 34.22
CA ASP A 14 -27.69 -25.84 33.13
C ASP A 14 -28.31 -25.79 31.73
N SER A 15 -27.98 -24.74 30.97
CA SER A 15 -27.93 -24.80 29.50
C SER A 15 -26.53 -24.51 28.98
N ASN A 16 -25.87 -25.61 28.61
CA ASN A 16 -24.74 -25.78 27.71
C ASN A 16 -24.33 -24.55 26.87
N HIS A 17 -23.25 -23.87 27.27
CA HIS A 17 -22.54 -22.90 26.42
C HIS A 17 -21.19 -23.48 25.97
N ARG A 18 -21.19 -24.27 24.88
CA ARG A 18 -19.96 -24.67 24.19
C ARG A 18 -19.33 -23.42 23.56
N ARG A 19 -18.35 -22.84 24.25
CA ARG A 19 -17.41 -21.86 23.69
C ARG A 19 -16.69 -22.47 22.48
N ARG A 20 -17.04 -22.04 21.27
CA ARG A 20 -16.24 -22.30 20.07
C ARG A 20 -14.93 -21.51 20.19
N LYS A 21 -13.80 -22.21 20.22
CA LYS A 21 -12.47 -21.60 20.07
C LYS A 21 -12.39 -20.94 18.68
N PRO A 22 -11.81 -19.72 18.54
CA PRO A 22 -11.58 -19.15 17.22
C PRO A 22 -10.52 -20.00 16.51
N THR A 23 -10.89 -20.60 15.39
CA THR A 23 -9.96 -21.29 14.51
C THR A 23 -9.04 -20.25 13.87
N GLY A 24 -7.72 -20.43 14.04
CA GLY A 24 -6.66 -19.56 13.52
C GLY A 24 -6.50 -19.57 12.00
N LYS A 25 -7.58 -19.29 11.26
CA LYS A 25 -7.59 -19.13 9.80
C LYS A 25 -7.31 -17.71 9.33
N SER A 26 -7.28 -16.71 10.21
CA SER A 26 -7.27 -15.30 9.77
C SER A 26 -5.91 -14.73 9.33
N LYS A 27 -4.78 -15.43 9.54
CA LYS A 27 -3.46 -14.92 9.11
C LYS A 27 -2.94 -15.52 7.80
N ARG A 28 -3.21 -16.80 7.51
CA ARG A 28 -2.72 -17.46 6.28
C ARG A 28 -3.53 -17.17 5.01
N GLU A 29 -4.80 -16.77 5.13
CA GLU A 29 -5.63 -16.44 3.96
C GLU A 29 -5.41 -15.01 3.43
N MET A 30 -4.65 -14.16 4.14
CA MET A 30 -4.29 -12.81 3.69
C MET A 30 -2.95 -12.74 2.93
N GLU A 31 -2.13 -13.80 2.94
CA GLU A 31 -0.79 -13.82 2.33
C GLU A 31 -0.79 -13.96 0.78
N HIS A 32 -1.95 -14.02 0.13
CA HIS A 32 -2.07 -14.34 -1.31
C HIS A 32 -2.77 -13.29 -2.17
N LYS A 33 -3.10 -12.12 -1.63
CA LYS A 33 -3.86 -11.12 -2.40
C LYS A 33 -3.11 -9.80 -2.41
N GLY A 34 -2.64 -9.42 -3.59
CA GLY A 34 -2.19 -8.06 -3.88
C GLY A 34 -3.28 -7.03 -3.58
N LEU A 35 -2.96 -5.75 -3.76
CA LEU A 35 -3.88 -4.68 -3.43
C LEU A 35 -5.08 -4.63 -4.39
N LYS A 36 -6.24 -4.24 -3.85
CA LYS A 36 -7.42 -3.96 -4.67
C LYS A 36 -7.17 -2.72 -5.54
N PRO A 37 -7.64 -2.69 -6.80
CA PRO A 37 -7.62 -1.48 -7.61
C PRO A 37 -8.22 -0.28 -6.86
N GLY A 38 -7.62 0.89 -7.05
CA GLY A 38 -7.92 2.13 -6.33
C GLY A 38 -7.21 2.30 -4.98
N SER A 39 -6.52 1.28 -4.45
CA SER A 39 -5.74 1.46 -3.21
C SER A 39 -4.63 2.49 -3.42
N VAL A 40 -4.39 3.34 -2.42
CA VAL A 40 -3.29 4.30 -2.42
C VAL A 40 -2.10 3.70 -1.66
N VAL A 41 -0.92 3.77 -2.26
CA VAL A 41 0.34 3.37 -1.64
C VAL A 41 1.17 4.61 -1.36
N ILE A 42 1.49 4.80 -0.09
CA ILE A 42 2.53 5.73 0.36
C ILE A 42 3.83 4.93 0.42
N THR A 43 4.81 5.37 -0.36
CA THR A 43 6.06 4.61 -0.54
C THR A 43 6.95 4.76 0.69
N ARG A 44 7.30 3.63 1.32
CA ARG A 44 8.31 3.55 2.38
C ARG A 44 9.73 3.59 1.82
N GLN A 45 9.97 2.75 0.82
CA GLN A 45 11.24 2.67 0.08
C GLN A 45 10.94 2.43 -1.40
N ALA A 46 11.61 3.15 -2.27
CA ALA A 46 11.66 2.82 -3.68
C ALA A 46 12.75 1.76 -3.89
N VAL A 47 12.45 0.69 -4.61
CA VAL A 47 13.38 -0.42 -4.85
C VAL A 47 13.52 -0.68 -6.36
N ASP A 48 14.64 -1.24 -6.77
CA ASP A 48 14.87 -1.64 -8.16
C ASP A 48 14.17 -2.97 -8.50
N ALA A 49 14.35 -3.45 -9.74
CA ALA A 49 13.79 -4.72 -10.21
C ALA A 49 14.43 -5.98 -9.55
N SER A 50 15.48 -5.81 -8.74
CA SER A 50 16.05 -6.85 -7.88
C SER A 50 15.59 -6.71 -6.42
N PHE A 51 14.66 -5.79 -6.15
CA PHE A 51 14.08 -5.47 -4.84
C PHE A 51 15.06 -4.76 -3.89
N GLU A 52 16.16 -4.19 -4.40
CA GLU A 52 17.15 -3.48 -3.61
C GLU A 52 16.83 -1.98 -3.55
N PRO A 53 17.00 -1.31 -2.39
CA PRO A 53 16.69 0.10 -2.20
C PRO A 53 17.81 0.99 -2.74
N VAL A 54 18.07 0.88 -4.04
CA VAL A 54 19.11 1.61 -4.76
C VAL A 54 18.63 2.15 -6.09
N PHE A 55 19.28 3.22 -6.54
CA PHE A 55 19.16 3.79 -7.88
C PHE A 55 20.54 3.74 -8.53
N GLU A 56 20.61 3.08 -9.69
CA GLU A 56 21.84 2.96 -10.47
C GLU A 56 21.78 3.86 -11.71
N GLN A 57 22.86 4.59 -11.96
CA GLN A 57 23.04 5.40 -13.16
C GLN A 57 24.47 5.33 -13.67
N VAL A 58 24.67 5.72 -14.92
CA VAL A 58 26.00 5.81 -15.55
C VAL A 58 26.42 7.28 -15.61
N VAL A 59 27.51 7.62 -14.92
CA VAL A 59 28.10 8.97 -14.92
C VAL A 59 29.47 8.89 -15.59
N LEU A 60 29.61 9.52 -16.75
CA LEU A 60 30.85 9.51 -17.55
C LEU A 60 31.37 8.08 -17.82
N GLY A 61 30.47 7.16 -18.15
CA GLY A 61 30.78 5.74 -18.42
C GLY A 61 31.05 4.89 -17.17
N LYS A 62 30.89 5.43 -15.97
CA LYS A 62 31.08 4.71 -14.70
C LYS A 62 29.74 4.47 -14.01
N ARG A 63 29.57 3.26 -13.48
CA ARG A 63 28.44 2.88 -12.65
C ARG A 63 28.47 3.66 -11.33
N VAL A 64 27.39 4.34 -11.01
CA VAL A 64 27.17 5.06 -9.75
C VAL A 64 25.86 4.58 -9.13
N VAL A 65 25.92 4.18 -7.86
CA VAL A 65 24.78 3.66 -7.11
C VAL A 65 24.47 4.60 -5.95
N GLN A 66 23.20 4.99 -5.83
CA GLN A 66 22.69 5.86 -4.78
C GLN A 66 21.59 5.14 -4.00
N ARG A 67 21.39 5.49 -2.73
CA ARG A 67 20.28 4.96 -1.93
C ARG A 67 18.99 5.70 -2.27
N THR A 68 17.87 5.01 -2.17
CA THR A 68 16.52 5.51 -2.50
C THR A 68 15.65 5.65 -1.26
N HIS A 69 16.18 6.33 -0.24
CA HIS A 69 15.45 6.57 1.00
C HIS A 69 14.41 7.69 0.81
N LEU A 70 13.20 7.48 1.32
CA LEU A 70 12.15 8.49 1.46
C LEU A 70 11.98 8.84 2.93
N ASP A 71 11.41 10.01 3.20
CA ASP A 71 11.26 10.52 4.55
C ASP A 71 10.16 9.76 5.33
N GLU A 72 10.56 9.07 6.40
CA GLU A 72 9.66 8.23 7.20
C GLU A 72 8.61 9.05 7.95
N GLU A 73 8.99 10.21 8.50
CA GLU A 73 8.07 11.09 9.23
C GLU A 73 7.00 11.63 8.28
N LEU A 74 7.41 12.08 7.09
CA LEU A 74 6.49 12.54 6.05
C LEU A 74 5.53 11.43 5.59
N ALA A 75 6.01 10.19 5.45
CA ALA A 75 5.16 9.06 5.12
C ALA A 75 4.11 8.77 6.21
N GLN A 76 4.50 8.84 7.49
CA GLN A 76 3.57 8.67 8.61
C GLN A 76 2.54 9.80 8.69
N GLU A 77 2.96 11.05 8.46
CA GLU A 77 2.03 12.17 8.41
C GLU A 77 1.00 12.07 7.28
N LEU A 78 1.44 11.64 6.10
CA LEU A 78 0.54 11.34 4.97
C LEU A 78 -0.42 10.20 5.33
N MET A 79 0.05 9.16 6.01
CA MET A 79 -0.83 8.06 6.47
C MET A 79 -1.86 8.57 7.48
N GLN A 80 -1.46 9.45 8.40
CA GLN A 80 -2.41 10.08 9.31
C GLN A 80 -3.45 10.92 8.56
N CYS A 81 -3.05 11.66 7.53
CA CYS A 81 -4.00 12.39 6.66
C CYS A 81 -4.97 11.45 5.94
N ALA A 82 -4.52 10.28 5.51
CA ALA A 82 -5.41 9.27 4.91
C ALA A 82 -6.40 8.70 5.93
N LEU A 83 -5.97 8.48 7.18
CA LEU A 83 -6.83 8.08 8.30
C LEU A 83 -7.80 9.17 8.73
N ASP A 84 -7.48 10.44 8.52
CA ASP A 84 -8.39 11.57 8.79
C ASP A 84 -9.48 11.65 7.70
N LEU A 85 -9.15 11.31 6.45
CA LEU A 85 -10.10 11.31 5.31
C LEU A 85 -11.03 10.08 5.31
N LEU A 86 -10.49 8.87 5.52
CA LEU A 86 -11.21 7.58 5.43
C LEU A 86 -11.96 7.33 4.11
N GLU A 87 -11.54 7.97 3.02
CA GLU A 87 -12.23 7.91 1.73
C GLU A 87 -11.83 6.71 0.86
N PHE A 88 -10.57 6.25 0.99
CA PHE A 88 -10.02 5.18 0.17
C PHE A 88 -8.98 4.35 0.93
N PRO A 89 -8.83 3.06 0.60
CA PRO A 89 -7.80 2.21 1.19
C PRO A 89 -6.42 2.81 0.96
N THR A 90 -5.65 2.97 2.03
CA THR A 90 -4.28 3.50 1.97
C THR A 90 -3.36 2.60 2.77
N VAL A 91 -2.17 2.32 2.23
CA VAL A 91 -1.13 1.52 2.89
C VAL A 91 0.23 2.17 2.75
N ILE A 92 1.13 1.88 3.70
CA ILE A 92 2.56 2.14 3.55
C ILE A 92 3.23 0.86 3.07
N GLY A 93 3.98 0.93 1.97
CA GLY A 93 4.62 -0.24 1.35
C GLY A 93 5.85 0.13 0.53
N ASN A 94 6.63 -0.86 0.09
CA ASN A 94 7.72 -0.62 -0.86
C ASN A 94 7.15 -0.46 -2.27
N THR A 95 7.81 0.35 -3.09
CA THR A 95 7.43 0.61 -4.48
C THR A 95 8.56 0.14 -5.39
N MET A 96 8.27 -0.76 -6.32
CA MET A 96 9.26 -1.17 -7.32
C MET A 96 9.27 -0.20 -8.49
N CYS A 97 10.43 0.38 -8.76
CA CYS A 97 10.65 1.30 -9.87
C CYS A 97 11.33 0.57 -11.03
N THR A 98 10.75 0.68 -12.22
CA THR A 98 11.22 -0.03 -13.43
C THR A 98 11.51 0.96 -14.57
N SER A 99 12.46 0.64 -15.44
CA SER A 99 12.79 1.48 -16.62
C SER A 99 11.98 1.12 -17.88
N ASP A 100 11.28 -0.02 -17.87
CA ASP A 100 10.42 -0.47 -18.95
C ASP A 100 9.07 -0.91 -18.39
N PHE A 101 7.99 -0.51 -19.06
CA PHE A 101 6.63 -0.78 -18.63
C PHE A 101 6.20 -2.24 -18.88
N TYR A 102 6.72 -2.88 -19.93
CA TYR A 102 6.30 -4.22 -20.34
C TYR A 102 7.15 -5.31 -19.69
N GLU A 103 8.28 -5.66 -20.32
CA GLU A 103 9.19 -6.68 -19.83
C GLU A 103 9.75 -6.34 -18.44
N GLY A 104 10.06 -5.06 -18.20
CA GLY A 104 10.53 -4.58 -16.90
C GLY A 104 9.53 -4.78 -15.76
N GLN A 105 8.23 -4.83 -16.05
CA GLN A 105 7.18 -5.11 -15.06
C GLN A 105 6.60 -6.52 -15.17
N GLY A 106 7.22 -7.40 -15.97
CA GLY A 106 6.77 -8.79 -16.14
C GLY A 106 5.41 -8.92 -16.83
N ARG A 107 5.00 -7.97 -17.69
CA ARG A 107 3.73 -8.04 -18.41
C ARG A 107 3.79 -9.03 -19.58
N LEU A 108 2.66 -9.65 -19.95
CA LEU A 108 2.60 -10.57 -21.10
C LEU A 108 1.99 -9.97 -22.37
N ASP A 109 1.67 -8.69 -22.35
CA ASP A 109 0.92 -8.00 -23.40
C ASP A 109 1.73 -6.92 -24.14
N GLY A 110 3.07 -7.01 -24.03
CA GLY A 110 4.00 -6.22 -24.82
C GLY A 110 4.25 -6.84 -26.20
N ALA A 111 4.90 -6.07 -27.08
CA ALA A 111 5.35 -6.57 -28.38
C ALA A 111 6.47 -7.62 -28.24
N LEU A 112 7.27 -7.52 -27.17
CA LEU A 112 8.29 -8.47 -26.79
C LEU A 112 7.90 -9.10 -25.45
N CYS A 113 8.03 -10.43 -25.35
CA CYS A 113 7.79 -11.18 -24.12
C CYS A 113 8.62 -12.47 -24.16
N SER A 114 9.69 -12.49 -23.38
CA SER A 114 10.67 -13.59 -23.34
C SER A 114 10.42 -14.62 -22.22
N TYR A 115 9.29 -14.54 -21.52
CA TYR A 115 8.94 -15.36 -20.36
C TYR A 115 7.46 -15.77 -20.34
N THR A 116 7.08 -16.65 -19.39
CA THR A 116 5.71 -17.19 -19.26
C THR A 116 4.91 -16.54 -18.12
N GLU A 117 3.59 -16.75 -18.09
CA GLU A 117 2.74 -16.35 -16.94
C GLU A 117 3.23 -16.95 -15.62
N LYS A 118 3.77 -18.18 -15.63
CA LYS A 118 4.32 -18.80 -14.43
C LYS A 118 5.54 -18.05 -13.89
N ASP A 119 6.41 -17.59 -14.80
CA ASP A 119 7.61 -16.82 -14.44
C ASP A 119 7.23 -15.46 -13.87
N LYS A 120 6.30 -14.76 -14.54
CA LYS A 120 5.68 -13.52 -14.04
C LYS A 120 5.10 -13.71 -12.63
N GLN A 121 4.25 -14.71 -12.43
CA GLN A 121 3.61 -14.94 -11.13
C GLN A 121 4.63 -15.23 -10.04
N LYS A 122 5.67 -16.02 -10.34
CA LYS A 122 6.78 -16.27 -9.41
C LYS A 122 7.50 -14.97 -9.03
N TYR A 123 7.80 -14.13 -10.01
CA TYR A 123 8.48 -12.84 -9.78
C TYR A 123 7.62 -11.87 -8.95
N LEU A 124 6.34 -11.70 -9.31
CA LEU A 124 5.43 -10.80 -8.58
C LEU A 124 5.13 -11.30 -7.16
N GLN A 125 5.03 -12.61 -6.95
CA GLN A 125 4.90 -13.18 -5.60
C GLN A 125 6.17 -12.98 -4.78
N ALA A 126 7.35 -13.07 -5.39
CA ALA A 126 8.61 -12.75 -4.71
C ALA A 126 8.67 -11.26 -4.32
N ALA A 127 8.25 -10.36 -5.23
CA ALA A 127 8.17 -8.93 -4.97
C ALA A 127 7.21 -8.63 -3.80
N HIS A 128 6.02 -9.21 -3.82
CA HIS A 128 5.05 -9.09 -2.73
C HIS A 128 5.64 -9.60 -1.40
N SER A 129 6.36 -10.74 -1.43
CA SER A 129 7.02 -11.30 -0.24
C SER A 129 8.15 -10.39 0.29
N ALA A 130 8.76 -9.58 -0.57
CA ALA A 130 9.73 -8.55 -0.20
C ALA A 130 9.07 -7.24 0.29
N GLY A 131 7.74 -7.22 0.45
CA GLY A 131 6.98 -6.07 0.95
C GLY A 131 6.69 -5.00 -0.11
N ILE A 132 6.82 -5.33 -1.40
CA ILE A 132 6.44 -4.44 -2.51
C ILE A 132 4.91 -4.46 -2.67
N CYS A 133 4.31 -3.27 -2.71
CA CYS A 133 2.86 -3.10 -2.80
C CYS A 133 2.39 -2.59 -4.17
N ASN A 134 3.26 -1.93 -4.93
CA ASN A 134 2.98 -1.40 -6.27
C ASN A 134 4.25 -1.31 -7.13
N ILE A 135 4.04 -1.00 -8.40
CA ILE A 135 5.08 -0.91 -9.44
C ILE A 135 4.83 0.38 -10.23
N GLU A 136 5.87 1.18 -10.45
CA GLU A 136 5.87 2.40 -11.28
C GLU A 136 7.27 2.64 -11.87
N MET A 137 7.58 3.87 -12.30
CA MET A 137 8.75 4.13 -13.15
C MET A 137 9.59 5.37 -12.76
N GLU A 138 9.28 6.06 -11.67
CA GLU A 138 9.89 7.35 -11.33
C GLU A 138 10.44 7.43 -9.89
N SER A 139 9.95 6.59 -8.97
CA SER A 139 10.21 6.74 -7.54
C SER A 139 11.69 6.61 -7.16
N SER A 140 12.46 5.76 -7.83
CA SER A 140 13.87 5.53 -7.50
C SER A 140 14.73 6.77 -7.74
N VAL A 141 14.66 7.37 -8.92
CA VAL A 141 15.44 8.58 -9.25
C VAL A 141 14.99 9.79 -8.44
N LEU A 142 13.68 9.92 -8.19
CA LEU A 142 13.14 10.98 -7.34
C LEU A 142 13.71 10.89 -5.93
N ALA A 143 13.66 9.69 -5.32
CA ALA A 143 14.20 9.46 -3.98
C ALA A 143 15.72 9.69 -3.92
N ALA A 144 16.46 9.23 -4.93
CA ALA A 144 17.90 9.39 -4.99
C ALA A 144 18.33 10.87 -5.10
N ILE A 145 17.68 11.66 -5.97
CA ILE A 145 17.98 13.09 -6.15
C ILE A 145 17.61 13.89 -4.90
N CYS A 146 16.38 13.71 -4.38
CA CYS A 146 15.93 14.42 -3.19
C CYS A 146 16.79 14.08 -1.98
N GLY A 147 17.12 12.80 -1.78
CA GLY A 147 18.01 12.34 -0.72
C GLY A 147 19.41 12.95 -0.82
N ALA A 148 20.00 12.99 -2.02
CA ALA A 148 21.31 13.62 -2.25
C ALA A 148 21.31 15.13 -1.93
N CYS A 149 20.16 15.79 -2.08
CA CYS A 149 19.97 17.22 -1.80
C CYS A 149 19.43 17.50 -0.40
N SER A 150 19.25 16.50 0.47
CA SER A 150 18.63 16.64 1.80
C SER A 150 17.23 17.28 1.75
N ILE A 151 16.43 16.94 0.73
CA ILE A 151 15.05 17.38 0.56
C ILE A 151 14.13 16.25 1.03
N PRO A 152 13.28 16.46 2.06
CA PRO A 152 12.25 15.50 2.44
C PRO A 152 11.34 15.18 1.26
N VAL A 153 11.13 13.88 1.00
CA VAL A 153 10.39 13.40 -0.17
C VAL A 153 9.50 12.24 0.21
N ALA A 154 8.30 12.21 -0.38
CA ALA A 154 7.36 11.10 -0.30
C ALA A 154 6.79 10.83 -1.69
N VAL A 155 6.43 9.58 -1.94
CA VAL A 155 5.76 9.15 -3.18
C VAL A 155 4.41 8.54 -2.81
N VAL A 156 3.36 9.06 -3.44
CA VAL A 156 1.97 8.65 -3.22
C VAL A 156 1.35 8.26 -4.55
N CYS A 157 1.06 6.98 -4.73
CA CYS A 157 0.53 6.43 -5.96
C CYS A 157 -0.82 5.75 -5.71
N VAL A 158 -1.68 5.72 -6.72
CA VAL A 158 -2.87 4.86 -6.73
C VAL A 158 -2.61 3.62 -7.58
N THR A 159 -3.04 2.44 -7.13
CA THR A 159 -2.95 1.21 -7.90
C THR A 159 -4.13 1.10 -8.87
N LEU A 160 -3.88 1.00 -10.18
CA LEU A 160 -4.98 0.92 -11.17
C LEU A 160 -5.49 -0.50 -11.41
N LEU A 161 -4.71 -1.51 -11.04
CA LEU A 161 -5.05 -2.92 -11.16
C LEU A 161 -4.24 -3.77 -10.17
N ASN A 162 -4.69 -5.00 -9.91
CA ASN A 162 -3.89 -6.01 -9.22
C ASN A 162 -3.11 -6.84 -10.26
N ARG A 163 -1.77 -6.70 -10.30
CA ARG A 163 -0.92 -7.39 -11.29
C ARG A 163 -0.87 -8.92 -11.12
N LEU A 164 -1.25 -9.43 -9.95
CA LEU A 164 -1.43 -10.88 -9.75
C LEU A 164 -2.68 -11.41 -10.46
N GLU A 165 -3.63 -10.53 -10.82
CA GLU A 165 -4.90 -10.89 -11.46
C GLU A 165 -4.92 -10.59 -12.96
N GLY A 166 -3.98 -9.80 -13.48
CA GLY A 166 -3.89 -9.49 -14.91
C GLY A 166 -2.96 -8.32 -15.22
N ASP A 167 -2.78 -8.06 -16.52
CA ASP A 167 -1.95 -6.95 -16.99
C ASP A 167 -2.79 -5.76 -17.49
N GLN A 168 -3.97 -6.00 -18.06
CA GLN A 168 -4.82 -4.94 -18.59
C GLN A 168 -5.78 -4.38 -17.53
N VAL A 169 -5.95 -3.06 -17.52
CA VAL A 169 -6.94 -2.39 -16.67
C VAL A 169 -8.33 -2.63 -17.26
N SER A 170 -9.24 -3.19 -16.45
CA SER A 170 -10.60 -3.51 -16.86
C SER A 170 -11.67 -2.62 -16.22
N SER A 171 -11.29 -1.72 -15.30
CA SER A 171 -12.21 -0.80 -14.64
C SER A 171 -12.81 0.21 -15.63
N PRO A 172 -14.10 0.59 -15.47
CA PRO A 172 -14.72 1.63 -16.30
C PRO A 172 -14.01 2.98 -16.20
N HIS A 173 -14.12 3.79 -17.24
CA HIS A 173 -13.48 5.11 -17.32
C HIS A 173 -13.77 6.01 -16.10
N GLU A 174 -15.05 6.11 -15.71
CA GLU A 174 -15.49 6.90 -14.56
C GLU A 174 -14.86 6.46 -13.23
N VAL A 175 -14.61 5.15 -13.07
CA VAL A 175 -13.93 4.60 -11.88
C VAL A 175 -12.44 4.96 -11.91
N LEU A 176 -11.80 4.91 -13.08
CA LEU A 176 -10.39 5.29 -13.22
C LEU A 176 -10.17 6.79 -12.98
N VAL A 177 -11.09 7.64 -13.45
CA VAL A 177 -11.07 9.08 -13.17
C VAL A 177 -11.12 9.32 -11.65
N GLU A 178 -11.97 8.59 -10.93
CA GLU A 178 -12.02 8.67 -9.47
C GLU A 178 -10.72 8.19 -8.81
N TYR A 179 -10.17 7.03 -9.22
CA TYR A 179 -8.90 6.52 -8.70
C TYR A 179 -7.76 7.53 -8.85
N GLN A 180 -7.64 8.15 -10.03
CA GLN A 180 -6.60 9.13 -10.34
C GLN A 180 -6.65 10.37 -9.43
N GLN A 181 -7.81 10.71 -8.87
CA GLN A 181 -7.95 11.84 -7.95
C GLN A 181 -7.49 11.51 -6.52
N ARG A 182 -7.41 10.24 -6.13
CA ARG A 182 -7.12 9.84 -4.73
C ARG A 182 -5.77 10.36 -4.22
N PRO A 183 -4.63 10.25 -4.96
CA PRO A 183 -3.36 10.81 -4.51
C PRO A 183 -3.43 12.33 -4.35
N GLN A 184 -4.08 13.04 -5.29
CA GLN A 184 -4.25 14.50 -5.21
C GLN A 184 -5.10 14.91 -3.99
N ARG A 185 -6.18 14.18 -3.69
CA ARG A 185 -7.01 14.42 -2.50
C ARG A 185 -6.21 14.25 -1.22
N LEU A 186 -5.42 13.18 -1.12
CA LEU A 186 -4.54 12.95 0.03
C LEU A 186 -3.52 14.07 0.21
N VAL A 187 -2.78 14.41 -0.86
CA VAL A 187 -1.72 15.42 -0.80
C VAL A 187 -2.29 16.81 -0.54
N SER A 188 -3.43 17.17 -1.14
CA SER A 188 -4.08 18.46 -0.86
C SER A 188 -4.57 18.58 0.59
N HIS A 189 -5.07 17.49 1.18
CA HIS A 189 -5.43 17.45 2.60
C HIS A 189 -4.19 17.66 3.49
N PHE A 190 -3.10 16.95 3.19
CA PHE A 190 -1.81 17.11 3.89
C PHE A 190 -1.31 18.56 3.85
N ILE A 191 -1.29 19.17 2.65
CA ILE A 191 -0.87 20.57 2.47
C ILE A 191 -1.75 21.50 3.30
N LYS A 192 -3.08 21.34 3.25
CA LYS A 192 -4.02 22.15 4.03
C LYS A 192 -3.75 22.04 5.52
N LYS A 193 -3.49 20.83 6.03
CA LYS A 193 -3.19 20.58 7.46
C LYS A 193 -1.89 21.25 7.89
N ARG A 194 -0.82 21.12 7.09
CA ARG A 194 0.47 21.79 7.34
C ARG A 194 0.34 23.32 7.34
N LEU A 195 -0.40 23.90 6.40
CA LEU A 195 -0.63 25.34 6.34
C LEU A 195 -1.43 25.86 7.53
N ALA A 196 -2.47 25.13 7.97
CA ALA A 196 -3.25 25.50 9.15
C ALA A 196 -2.42 25.44 10.44
N ALA A 197 -1.57 24.43 10.58
CA ALA A 197 -0.66 24.30 11.73
C ALA A 197 0.39 25.44 11.77
N ALA A 198 0.93 25.82 10.61
CA ALA A 198 1.89 26.92 10.51
C ALA A 198 1.27 28.29 10.88
N GLN A 199 -0.04 28.47 10.69
CA GLN A 199 -0.76 29.70 11.05
C GLN A 199 -1.10 29.79 12.54
N ASN A 200 -1.06 28.69 13.29
CA ASN A 200 -1.37 28.62 14.73
C ASN A 200 -0.23 27.93 15.52
N PRO A 201 0.92 28.60 15.73
CA PRO A 201 2.09 28.00 16.39
C PRO A 201 1.94 27.76 17.92
N LEU A 202 0.78 28.05 18.53
CA LEU A 202 0.56 27.94 19.98
C LEU A 202 0.10 26.57 20.49
N ASN A 203 0.09 25.53 19.65
CA ASN A 203 -0.32 24.16 20.02
C ASN A 203 0.81 23.10 19.84
N LEU A 204 2.07 23.51 19.98
CA LEU A 204 3.22 22.61 20.17
C LEU A 204 3.64 22.60 21.64
#